data_AF-A0A0H4WY93-F1
#
_entry.id   AF-A0A0H4WY93-F1
#
_cell.length_a   1.000
_cell.length_b   1.000
_cell.length_c   1.000
_cell.angle_alpha   90.00
_cell.angle_beta   90.00
_cell.angle_gamma   90.00
#
_symmetry.space_group_name_H-M   'P 1'
#
loop_
_entity.id
_entity.type
_entity.pdbx_description
1 polymer ?
#
loop_
_entity_poly.entity_id
_entity_poly.type
_entity_poly.pdbx_seq_one_letter_code
_entity_poly.pdbx_strand_id
1 'polypeptide(L)'
;MAGLVAIVLLLVVGTGLVIQVNRFRKELVRFRPREALRTMWGDLHKVLGSVGLPFQAIMAWTAAIICINAAVLQPVMVRTAFDGDLEAGLKTLGYPRGSKATGESAEAPRVATVVAQAREALPGVRHYRLAMRNLGDTAAYVDVRGYARQGLHEFTTVRVSRAGEVVHVRDAGGPAATAKLLEAAYVLHSGLYAGMGLRLAYALLGIFSALCVVTGNLVWLERRARSMRRVDVILARVTAGGCGGAALAIAAIFLANQLLPDTLPRRVLWEHGIFYGSWCASVLGGLVYPRARGWAQHLLALSGAILVLLPWLDAWRNARRVFDPAGSPYVFFADLGLAILGALFLLSAWAVGRISPRDPRATRVPLPIPAHEGR
;
A
#
# COMPACT_ATOMS: atom_id res chain seq x y z
N MET A 1 7.26 5.81 11.55
CA MET A 1 7.97 4.99 10.55
C MET A 1 7.54 5.29 9.12
N ALA A 2 6.28 5.05 8.72
CA ALA A 2 5.83 5.29 7.33
C ALA A 2 6.11 6.71 6.80
N GLY A 3 5.93 7.76 7.63
CA GLY A 3 6.25 9.14 7.23
C GLY A 3 7.74 9.38 6.94
N LEU A 4 8.64 8.75 7.71
CA LEU A 4 10.09 8.85 7.45
C LEU A 4 10.46 8.14 6.14
N VAL A 5 9.88 6.95 5.90
CA VAL A 5 10.07 6.22 4.64
C VAL A 5 9.57 7.02 3.45
N ALA A 6 8.45 7.73 3.59
CA ALA A 6 7.92 8.61 2.55
C ALA A 6 8.87 9.79 2.24
N ILE A 7 9.50 10.39 3.26
CA ILE A 7 10.53 11.44 3.06
C ILE A 7 11.74 10.87 2.32
N VAL A 8 12.23 9.69 2.71
CA VAL A 8 13.34 9.04 2.00
C VAL A 8 12.97 8.76 0.55
N LEU A 9 11.74 8.28 0.29
CA LEU A 9 11.25 8.06 -1.06
C LEU A 9 11.16 9.37 -1.85
N LEU A 10 10.75 10.48 -1.24
CA LEU A 10 10.77 11.80 -1.89
C LEU A 10 12.18 12.21 -2.31
N LEU A 11 13.20 11.97 -1.48
CA LEU A 11 14.60 12.24 -1.84
C LEU A 11 15.06 11.35 -3.01
N VAL A 12 14.71 10.07 -2.99
CA VAL A 12 15.02 9.12 -4.08
C VAL A 12 14.33 9.52 -5.39
N VAL A 13 13.06 9.90 -5.34
CA VAL A 13 12.31 10.35 -6.52
C VAL A 13 12.82 11.69 -7.01
N GLY A 14 13.16 12.62 -6.12
CA GLY A 14 13.73 13.93 -6.47
C GLY A 14 15.07 13.81 -7.18
N THR A 15 15.97 12.96 -6.67
CA THR A 15 17.23 12.65 -7.36
C THR A 15 17.00 11.96 -8.70
N GLY A 16 16.07 11.00 -8.78
CA GLY A 16 15.65 10.36 -10.03
C GLY A 16 15.13 11.35 -11.07
N LEU A 17 14.33 12.34 -10.64
CA LEU A 17 13.79 13.40 -11.50
C LEU A 17 14.91 14.25 -12.09
N VAL A 18 15.85 14.73 -11.28
CA VAL A 18 17.00 15.52 -11.76
C VAL A 18 17.82 14.73 -12.78
N ILE A 19 18.01 13.43 -12.55
CA ILE A 19 18.75 12.52 -13.43
C ILE A 19 18.02 12.27 -14.75
N GLN A 20 16.68 12.19 -14.74
CA GLN A 20 15.87 11.82 -15.88
C GLN A 20 15.31 12.99 -16.68
N VAL A 21 15.25 14.21 -16.13
CA VAL A 21 14.59 15.36 -16.79
C VAL A 21 15.09 15.61 -18.23
N ASN A 22 16.39 15.44 -18.47
CA ASN A 22 17.02 15.61 -19.80
C ASN A 22 17.09 14.32 -20.63
N ARG A 23 16.66 13.19 -20.07
CA ARG A 23 16.80 11.85 -20.69
C ARG A 23 15.49 11.10 -20.85
N PHE A 24 14.39 11.64 -20.32
CA PHE A 24 13.07 11.01 -20.26
C PHE A 24 12.64 10.41 -21.61
N ARG A 25 12.68 11.20 -22.70
CA ARG A 25 12.31 10.73 -24.04
C ARG A 25 13.21 9.62 -24.57
N LYS A 26 14.52 9.69 -24.32
CA LYS A 26 15.50 8.70 -24.81
C LYS A 26 15.40 7.37 -24.06
N GLU A 27 15.10 7.43 -22.76
CA GLU A 27 15.01 6.26 -21.90
C GLU A 27 13.69 5.50 -22.05
N LEU A 28 12.58 6.19 -22.38
CA LEU A 28 11.29 5.54 -22.63
C LEU A 28 11.28 4.64 -23.88
N VAL A 29 12.01 5.01 -24.93
CA VAL A 29 11.96 4.34 -26.24
C VAL A 29 12.97 3.20 -26.34
N ARG A 30 13.92 3.11 -25.41
CA ARG A 30 15.04 2.17 -25.51
C ARG A 30 14.81 0.94 -24.63
N PHE A 31 14.01 0.00 -25.13
CA PHE A 31 13.88 -1.34 -24.54
C PHE A 31 14.48 -2.41 -25.46
N ARG A 32 15.51 -3.10 -24.99
CA ARG A 32 16.23 -4.12 -25.77
C ARG A 32 16.11 -5.50 -25.09
N PRO A 33 15.01 -6.24 -25.32
CA PRO A 33 14.74 -7.50 -24.62
C PRO A 33 15.64 -8.67 -25.05
N ARG A 34 16.25 -8.60 -26.24
CA ARG A 34 17.11 -9.66 -26.79
C ARG A 34 18.60 -9.50 -26.44
N GLU A 35 18.95 -8.44 -25.72
CA GLU A 35 20.32 -8.16 -25.30
C GLU A 35 20.71 -8.94 -24.04
N ALA A 36 21.97 -8.80 -23.61
CA ALA A 36 22.43 -9.32 -22.32
C ALA A 36 21.48 -8.90 -21.18
N LEU A 37 21.23 -9.81 -20.22
CA LEU A 37 20.32 -9.59 -19.07
C LEU A 37 20.56 -8.24 -18.39
N ARG A 38 21.83 -7.84 -18.23
CA ARG A 38 22.23 -6.51 -17.75
C ARG A 38 21.56 -5.36 -18.47
N THR A 39 21.62 -5.39 -19.80
CA THR A 39 21.07 -4.35 -20.66
C THR A 39 19.55 -4.37 -20.57
N MET A 40 18.96 -5.56 -20.58
CA MET A 40 17.52 -5.74 -20.42
C MET A 40 17.00 -5.18 -19.08
N TRP A 41 17.60 -5.56 -17.95
CA TRP A 41 17.20 -5.07 -16.62
C TRP A 41 17.43 -3.58 -16.46
N GLY A 42 18.55 -3.07 -16.99
CA GLY A 42 18.84 -1.65 -16.97
C GLY A 42 17.86 -0.82 -17.81
N ASP A 43 17.47 -1.31 -18.97
CA ASP A 43 16.48 -0.66 -19.83
C ASP A 43 15.07 -0.75 -19.20
N LEU A 44 14.68 -1.92 -18.66
CA LEU A 44 13.40 -2.10 -17.96
C LEU A 44 13.29 -1.18 -16.73
N HIS A 45 14.33 -1.11 -15.90
CA HIS A 45 14.35 -0.22 -14.73
C HIS A 45 14.16 1.25 -15.11
N LYS A 46 14.80 1.70 -16.19
CA LYS A 46 14.64 3.08 -16.68
C LYS A 46 13.22 3.34 -17.16
N VAL A 47 12.64 2.45 -17.96
CA VAL A 47 11.27 2.60 -18.47
C VAL A 47 10.27 2.62 -17.31
N LEU A 48 10.35 1.64 -16.39
CA LEU A 48 9.47 1.58 -15.22
C LEU A 48 9.67 2.79 -14.30
N GLY A 49 10.92 3.21 -14.10
CA GLY A 49 11.26 4.40 -13.34
C GLY A 49 10.64 5.64 -13.96
N SER A 50 10.81 5.87 -15.26
CA SER A 50 10.28 7.05 -15.95
C SER A 50 8.76 7.10 -15.96
N VAL A 51 8.09 5.99 -16.29
CA VAL A 51 6.62 5.92 -16.29
C VAL A 51 6.07 6.07 -14.87
N GLY A 52 6.72 5.45 -13.89
CA GLY A 52 6.29 5.47 -12.50
C GLY A 52 6.64 6.76 -11.75
N LEU A 53 7.58 7.57 -12.23
CA LEU A 53 8.14 8.70 -11.47
C LEU A 53 7.09 9.72 -11.02
N PRO A 54 6.17 10.21 -11.87
CA PRO A 54 5.18 11.20 -11.44
C PRO A 54 4.23 10.61 -10.39
N PHE A 55 3.86 9.34 -10.57
CA PHE A 55 3.03 8.61 -9.63
C PHE A 55 3.73 8.43 -8.28
N GLN A 56 4.99 7.99 -8.28
CA GLN A 56 5.78 7.83 -7.05
C GLN A 56 5.99 9.16 -6.32
N ALA A 57 6.20 10.26 -7.05
CA ALA A 57 6.32 11.59 -6.47
C ALA A 57 5.04 11.98 -5.71
N ILE A 58 3.88 11.82 -6.35
CA ILE A 58 2.58 12.10 -5.74
C ILE A 58 2.33 11.20 -4.53
N MET A 59 2.60 9.90 -4.66
CA MET A 59 2.40 8.92 -3.58
C MET A 59 3.31 9.19 -2.38
N ALA A 60 4.59 9.53 -2.63
CA ALA A 60 5.54 9.86 -1.57
C ALA A 60 5.19 11.17 -0.88
N TRP A 61 4.80 12.21 -1.64
CA TRP A 61 4.39 13.50 -1.10
C TRP A 61 3.13 13.39 -0.25
N THR A 62 2.08 12.75 -0.77
CA THR A 62 0.84 12.53 -0.03
C THR A 62 1.05 11.64 1.19
N ALA A 63 1.84 10.57 1.09
CA ALA A 63 2.17 9.70 2.23
C ALA A 63 2.91 10.47 3.34
N ALA A 64 3.86 11.33 2.97
CA ALA A 64 4.60 12.16 3.91
C ALA A 64 3.63 13.08 4.67
N ILE A 65 2.76 13.80 3.96
CA ILE A 65 1.73 14.65 4.57
C ILE A 65 0.87 13.83 5.54
N ILE A 66 0.26 12.74 5.08
CA ILE A 66 -0.70 11.96 5.88
C ILE A 66 -0.04 11.36 7.13
N CYS A 67 1.14 10.75 6.97
CA CYS A 67 1.80 10.02 8.05
C CYS A 67 2.50 10.93 9.07
N ILE A 68 2.97 12.11 8.63
CA ILE A 68 3.61 13.09 9.51
C ILE A 68 2.56 13.98 10.17
N ASN A 69 1.38 14.14 9.56
CA ASN A 69 0.34 15.03 10.05
C ASN A 69 -0.06 14.73 11.50
N ALA A 70 -0.46 13.49 11.81
CA ALA A 70 -0.92 13.15 13.15
C ALA A 70 0.22 13.18 14.20
N ALA A 71 1.42 12.78 13.81
CA ALA A 71 2.55 12.63 14.74
C ALA A 71 3.32 13.94 14.99
N VAL A 72 3.34 14.86 14.03
CA VAL A 72 4.19 16.07 14.07
C VAL A 72 3.40 17.32 13.74
N LEU A 73 2.75 17.39 12.57
CA LEU A 73 2.13 18.66 12.13
C LEU A 73 1.01 19.10 13.06
N GLN A 74 0.09 18.21 13.44
CA GLN A 74 -1.01 18.56 14.35
C GLN A 74 -0.52 19.02 15.73
N PRO A 75 0.34 18.26 16.45
CA PRO A 75 0.88 18.72 17.73
C PRO A 75 1.62 20.06 17.65
N VAL A 76 2.42 20.28 16.61
CA VAL A 76 3.14 21.55 16.40
C VAL A 76 2.15 22.67 16.15
N MET A 77 1.24 22.50 15.18
CA MET A 77 0.22 23.51 14.84
C MET A 77 -0.63 23.89 16.06
N VAL A 78 -1.08 22.91 16.86
CA VAL A 78 -1.86 23.18 18.07
C VAL A 78 -1.05 24.00 19.07
N ARG A 79 0.23 23.66 19.29
CA ARG A 79 1.08 24.39 20.24
C ARG A 79 1.44 25.80 19.78
N THR A 80 1.67 26.01 18.48
CA THR A 80 2.21 27.28 17.96
C THR A 80 1.16 28.22 17.40
N ALA A 81 0.10 27.70 16.78
CA ALA A 81 -0.93 28.50 16.12
C ALA A 81 -2.23 28.60 16.92
N PHE A 82 -2.41 27.74 17.93
CA PHE A 82 -3.60 27.71 18.79
C PHE A 82 -3.26 27.74 20.29
N ASP A 83 -2.04 28.13 20.66
CA ASP A 83 -1.58 28.25 22.06
C ASP A 83 -1.84 26.99 22.94
N GLY A 84 -1.81 25.81 22.33
CA GLY A 84 -2.09 24.54 22.99
C GLY A 84 -3.56 24.12 23.00
N ASP A 85 -4.49 24.94 22.47
CA ASP A 85 -5.91 24.61 22.35
C ASP A 85 -6.16 23.62 21.19
N LEU A 86 -6.25 22.34 21.55
CA LEU A 86 -6.57 21.27 20.62
C LEU A 86 -8.00 21.36 20.06
N GLU A 87 -8.95 21.95 20.78
CA GLU A 87 -10.31 22.09 20.28
C GLU A 87 -10.38 23.12 19.16
N ALA A 88 -9.73 24.28 19.34
CA ALA A 88 -9.59 25.28 18.28
C ALA A 88 -8.93 24.68 17.03
N GLY A 89 -7.85 23.92 17.20
CA GLY A 89 -7.19 23.21 16.09
C GLY A 89 -8.12 22.24 15.36
N LEU A 90 -8.87 21.41 16.07
CA LEU A 90 -9.80 20.45 15.48
C LEU A 90 -10.99 21.10 14.76
N LYS A 91 -11.47 22.26 15.26
CA LYS A 91 -12.51 23.05 14.59
C LYS A 91 -12.05 23.48 13.19
N THR A 92 -10.78 23.86 13.01
CA THR A 92 -10.25 24.21 11.68
C THR A 92 -10.22 23.02 10.69
N LEU A 93 -10.16 21.79 11.19
CA LEU A 93 -10.24 20.58 10.38
C LEU A 93 -11.69 20.15 10.06
N GLY A 94 -12.67 20.77 10.73
CA GLY A 94 -14.09 20.40 10.64
C GLY A 94 -14.45 19.13 11.39
N TYR A 95 -13.59 18.66 12.31
CA TYR A 95 -13.81 17.47 13.12
C TYR A 95 -13.82 17.83 14.61
N PRO A 96 -14.83 18.56 15.11
CA PRO A 96 -14.90 18.94 16.51
C PRO A 96 -14.92 17.69 17.41
N ARG A 97 -14.35 17.81 18.61
CA ARG A 97 -14.41 16.76 19.62
C ARG A 97 -15.87 16.41 19.91
N GLY A 98 -16.11 15.11 20.10
CA GLY A 98 -17.41 14.64 20.58
C GLY A 98 -17.59 14.90 22.07
N SER A 99 -18.84 14.81 22.52
CA SER A 99 -19.16 14.76 23.94
C SER A 99 -18.48 13.57 24.62
N LYS A 100 -18.00 13.77 25.84
CA LYS A 100 -17.59 12.67 26.72
C LYS A 100 -18.84 11.96 27.24
N ALA A 101 -18.74 10.66 27.50
CA ALA A 101 -19.79 9.91 28.18
C ALA A 101 -20.05 10.52 29.56
N THR A 102 -21.33 10.64 29.93
CA THR A 102 -21.77 11.14 31.24
C THR A 102 -21.77 10.02 32.28
N GLY A 103 -21.88 8.76 31.84
CA GLY A 103 -22.11 7.58 32.68
C GLY A 103 -23.60 7.32 32.95
N GLU A 104 -24.49 8.17 32.45
CA GLU A 104 -25.92 8.04 32.65
C GLU A 104 -26.55 7.19 31.56
N SER A 105 -27.23 6.12 31.95
CA SER A 105 -27.85 5.20 31.00
C SER A 105 -28.98 5.87 30.20
N ALA A 106 -28.98 5.66 28.88
CA ALA A 106 -30.03 6.12 28.00
C ALA A 106 -30.28 5.13 26.85
N GLU A 107 -31.46 5.23 26.23
CA GLU A 107 -31.78 4.48 25.03
C GLU A 107 -30.84 4.83 23.86
N ALA A 108 -30.55 3.84 23.04
CA ALA A 108 -29.71 4.00 21.85
C ALA A 108 -30.36 4.95 20.82
N PRO A 109 -29.56 5.74 20.07
CA PRO A 109 -30.07 6.60 19.00
C PRO A 109 -30.82 5.78 17.94
N ARG A 110 -31.99 6.27 17.51
CA ARG A 110 -32.75 5.63 16.42
C ARG A 110 -32.04 5.84 15.08
N VAL A 111 -31.53 4.75 14.51
CA VAL A 111 -30.77 4.77 13.24
C VAL A 111 -31.57 5.38 12.10
N ALA A 112 -32.88 5.10 12.01
CA ALA A 112 -33.74 5.67 10.99
C ALA A 112 -33.76 7.20 11.03
N THR A 113 -33.92 7.78 12.24
CA THR A 113 -33.89 9.23 12.46
C THR A 113 -32.52 9.81 12.09
N VAL A 114 -31.43 9.17 12.54
CA VAL A 114 -30.06 9.61 12.23
C VAL A 114 -29.81 9.65 10.72
N VAL A 115 -30.23 8.61 10.00
CA VAL A 115 -30.05 8.53 8.54
C VAL A 115 -30.91 9.56 7.82
N ALA A 116 -32.16 9.78 8.26
CA ALA A 116 -33.04 10.80 7.70
C ALA A 116 -32.43 12.20 7.86
N GLN A 117 -32.01 12.54 9.08
CA GLN A 117 -31.36 13.81 9.41
C GLN A 117 -30.09 14.04 8.59
N ALA A 118 -29.26 13.02 8.40
CA ALA A 118 -28.05 13.16 7.60
C ALA A 118 -28.34 13.40 6.10
N ARG A 119 -29.37 12.73 5.55
CA ARG A 119 -29.80 12.92 4.16
C ARG A 119 -30.39 14.30 3.92
N GLU A 120 -31.12 14.82 4.91
CA GLU A 120 -31.67 16.17 4.87
C GLU A 120 -30.58 17.23 5.00
N ALA A 121 -29.63 17.04 5.93
CA ALA A 121 -28.53 17.97 6.14
C ALA A 121 -27.57 18.08 4.95
N LEU A 122 -27.33 16.97 4.24
CA LEU A 122 -26.48 16.93 3.05
C LEU A 122 -27.15 16.18 1.88
N PRO A 123 -28.04 16.85 1.13
CA PRO A 123 -28.70 16.25 -0.03
C PRO A 123 -27.68 15.84 -1.11
N GLY A 124 -27.85 14.64 -1.69
CA GLY A 124 -27.00 14.15 -2.78
C GLY A 124 -25.65 13.54 -2.35
N VAL A 125 -25.35 13.51 -1.05
CA VAL A 125 -24.21 12.78 -0.51
C VAL A 125 -24.52 11.29 -0.39
N ARG A 126 -23.56 10.44 -0.76
CA ARG A 126 -23.65 8.99 -0.50
C ARG A 126 -23.10 8.69 0.89
N HIS A 127 -24.00 8.52 1.87
CA HIS A 127 -23.63 8.05 3.20
C HIS A 127 -23.25 6.57 3.17
N TYR A 128 -22.11 6.20 3.78
CA TYR A 128 -21.57 4.82 3.71
C TYR A 128 -21.15 4.25 5.07
N ARG A 129 -21.02 5.07 6.11
CA ARG A 129 -20.57 4.61 7.42
C ARG A 129 -21.24 5.39 8.54
N LEU A 130 -21.76 4.66 9.52
CA LEU A 130 -22.27 5.16 10.79
C LEU A 130 -21.24 4.83 11.87
N ALA A 131 -20.78 5.85 12.61
CA ALA A 131 -19.92 5.65 13.77
C ALA A 131 -20.65 6.13 15.02
N MET A 132 -21.17 5.18 15.79
CA MET A 132 -21.86 5.44 17.05
C MET A 132 -20.84 5.59 18.19
N ARG A 133 -21.00 6.62 19.01
CA ARG A 133 -20.13 6.92 20.16
C ARG A 133 -20.99 7.04 21.42
N ASN A 134 -20.41 6.67 22.56
CA ASN A 134 -21.09 6.61 23.86
C ASN A 134 -22.44 5.86 23.79
N LEU A 135 -22.47 4.69 23.13
CA LEU A 135 -23.73 3.95 22.96
C LEU A 135 -24.27 3.53 24.33
N GLY A 136 -25.56 3.81 24.59
CA GLY A 136 -26.21 3.55 25.87
C GLY A 136 -26.07 4.68 26.91
N ASP A 137 -25.52 5.83 26.51
CA ASP A 137 -25.28 7.00 27.38
C ASP A 137 -26.12 8.22 26.94
N THR A 138 -26.45 9.13 27.86
CA THR A 138 -27.19 10.36 27.54
C THR A 138 -26.45 11.26 26.54
N ALA A 139 -25.12 11.23 26.55
CA ALA A 139 -24.25 11.95 25.61
C ALA A 139 -23.87 11.14 24.37
N ALA A 140 -24.68 10.12 24.00
CA ALA A 140 -24.53 9.41 22.74
C ALA A 140 -24.69 10.32 21.52
N TYR A 141 -23.89 10.06 20.50
CA TYR A 141 -24.02 10.70 19.19
C TYR A 141 -23.58 9.75 18.08
N VAL A 142 -24.01 10.05 16.86
CA VAL A 142 -23.67 9.28 15.67
C VAL A 142 -23.05 10.17 14.62
N ASP A 143 -21.83 9.84 14.21
CA ASP A 143 -21.18 10.47 13.05
C ASP A 143 -21.56 9.68 11.78
N VAL A 144 -22.35 10.30 10.90
CA VAL A 144 -22.73 9.78 9.59
C VAL A 144 -21.73 10.27 8.55
N ARG A 145 -20.85 9.38 8.08
CA ARG A 145 -19.84 9.71 7.06
C ARG A 145 -20.36 9.44 5.66
N GLY A 146 -20.02 10.34 4.75
CA GLY A 146 -20.41 10.25 3.36
C GLY A 146 -19.31 10.62 2.38
N TYR A 147 -19.63 10.40 1.11
CA TYR A 147 -18.88 10.89 -0.04
C TYR A 147 -19.72 11.93 -0.79
N ALA A 148 -19.23 13.17 -0.88
CA ALA A 148 -19.71 14.18 -1.82
C ALA A 148 -19.30 13.80 -3.25
N ARG A 149 -20.03 14.31 -4.26
CA ARG A 149 -19.83 13.89 -5.66
C ARG A 149 -18.49 14.41 -6.21
N GLN A 150 -17.57 13.48 -6.40
CA GLN A 150 -16.37 13.47 -7.27
C GLN A 150 -15.50 14.73 -7.26
N GLY A 151 -14.29 14.58 -6.71
CA GLY A 151 -13.24 15.59 -6.74
C GLY A 151 -12.08 15.23 -5.83
N LEU A 152 -11.20 16.19 -5.55
CA LEU A 152 -10.15 16.04 -4.54
C LEU A 152 -10.66 16.22 -3.10
N HIS A 153 -11.96 16.51 -2.95
CA HIS A 153 -12.63 16.65 -1.68
C HIS A 153 -13.92 15.84 -1.74
N GLU A 154 -14.02 14.81 -0.90
CA GLU A 154 -15.17 13.91 -0.93
C GLU A 154 -15.72 13.63 0.47
N PHE A 155 -14.95 13.76 1.54
CA PHE A 155 -15.41 13.35 2.86
C PHE A 155 -16.39 14.34 3.44
N THR A 156 -17.56 13.84 3.80
CA THR A 156 -18.56 14.59 4.57
C THR A 156 -18.83 13.89 5.89
N THR A 157 -19.28 14.66 6.88
CA THR A 157 -19.72 14.09 8.17
C THR A 157 -20.88 14.90 8.70
N VAL A 158 -21.98 14.23 9.01
CA VAL A 158 -23.09 14.79 9.79
C VAL A 158 -23.09 14.15 11.16
N ARG A 159 -22.96 14.93 12.22
CA ARG A 159 -23.10 14.45 13.60
C ARG A 159 -24.53 14.67 14.04
N VAL A 160 -25.18 13.59 14.46
CA VAL A 160 -26.54 13.62 15.01
C VAL A 160 -26.49 13.22 16.48
N SER A 161 -27.14 13.98 17.35
CA SER A 161 -27.27 13.67 18.78
C SER A 161 -28.14 12.43 19.00
N ARG A 162 -28.13 11.89 20.21
CA ARG A 162 -29.07 10.84 20.63
C ARG A 162 -30.53 11.22 20.38
N ALA A 163 -30.88 12.49 20.59
CA ALA A 163 -32.24 13.01 20.42
C ALA A 163 -32.67 13.13 18.94
N GLY A 164 -31.74 12.94 18.00
CA GLY A 164 -32.01 13.08 16.57
C GLY A 164 -31.76 14.49 16.04
N GLU A 165 -31.08 15.36 16.79
CA GLU A 165 -30.75 16.71 16.36
C GLU A 165 -29.41 16.72 15.63
N VAL A 166 -29.30 17.49 14.54
CA VAL A 166 -28.03 17.70 13.86
C VAL A 166 -27.17 18.66 14.67
N VAL A 167 -26.06 18.16 15.22
CA VAL A 167 -25.15 18.92 16.09
C VAL A 167 -24.00 19.53 15.30
N HIS A 168 -23.58 18.87 14.21
CA HIS A 168 -22.47 19.34 13.39
C HIS A 168 -22.60 18.84 11.96
N VAL A 169 -22.28 19.70 11.01
CA VAL A 169 -22.19 19.35 9.59
C VAL A 169 -20.80 19.75 9.09
N ARG A 170 -20.11 18.77 8.50
CA ARG A 170 -18.85 18.97 7.78
C ARG A 170 -19.09 18.62 6.32
N ASP A 171 -19.02 19.64 5.47
CA ASP A 171 -19.02 19.46 4.02
C ASP A 171 -17.63 19.03 3.49
N ALA A 172 -17.56 18.64 2.23
CA ALA A 172 -16.35 18.18 1.56
C ALA A 172 -15.24 19.23 1.60
N GLY A 173 -14.03 18.79 1.92
CA GLY A 173 -12.86 19.65 2.05
C GLY A 173 -12.77 20.35 3.42
N GLY A 174 -13.87 20.44 4.17
CA GLY A 174 -13.89 21.08 5.49
C GLY A 174 -13.74 22.61 5.45
N PRO A 175 -13.69 23.24 6.63
CA PRO A 175 -13.88 24.69 6.75
C PRO A 175 -12.62 25.52 6.43
N ALA A 176 -11.42 24.96 6.55
CA ALA A 176 -10.16 25.68 6.35
C ALA A 176 -9.33 25.15 5.17
N ALA A 177 -8.43 25.97 4.64
CA ALA A 177 -7.48 25.58 3.58
C ALA A 177 -6.64 24.35 3.97
N THR A 178 -6.21 24.28 5.24
CA THR A 178 -5.47 23.11 5.77
C THR A 178 -6.31 21.84 5.72
N ALA A 179 -7.61 21.93 6.02
CA ALA A 179 -8.52 20.79 5.93
C ALA A 179 -8.65 20.30 4.49
N LYS A 180 -8.78 21.23 3.53
CA LYS A 180 -8.85 20.94 2.10
C LYS A 180 -7.58 20.25 1.62
N LEU A 181 -6.41 20.78 1.97
CA LEU A 181 -5.12 20.19 1.58
C LEU A 181 -4.95 18.76 2.12
N LEU A 182 -5.24 18.55 3.41
CA LEU A 182 -5.11 17.23 4.04
C LEU A 182 -6.09 16.22 3.42
N GLU A 183 -7.32 16.66 3.14
CA GLU A 183 -8.32 15.83 2.49
C GLU A 183 -7.91 15.48 1.04
N ALA A 184 -7.45 16.46 0.27
CA ALA A 184 -6.94 16.23 -1.08
C ALA A 184 -5.76 15.26 -1.10
N ALA A 185 -4.81 15.41 -0.18
CA ALA A 185 -3.71 14.48 -0.04
C ALA A 185 -4.21 13.05 0.24
N TYR A 186 -5.19 12.89 1.13
CA TYR A 186 -5.76 11.58 1.45
C TYR A 186 -6.55 10.96 0.28
N VAL A 187 -7.41 11.74 -0.38
CA VAL A 187 -8.23 11.30 -1.51
C VAL A 187 -7.35 10.89 -2.68
N LEU A 188 -6.30 11.67 -2.97
CA LEU A 188 -5.31 11.38 -4.01
C LEU A 188 -4.50 10.12 -3.68
N HIS A 189 -4.01 9.99 -2.44
CA HIS A 189 -3.26 8.81 -1.99
C HIS A 189 -4.10 7.53 -2.04
N SER A 190 -5.38 7.63 -1.68
CA SER A 190 -6.28 6.48 -1.62
C SER A 190 -6.92 6.13 -2.97
N GLY A 191 -6.78 6.98 -3.98
CA GLY A 191 -7.46 6.82 -5.27
C GLY A 191 -8.99 6.83 -5.17
N LEU A 192 -9.56 7.55 -4.18
CA LEU A 192 -11.01 7.55 -3.94
C LEU A 192 -11.78 8.25 -5.06
N TYR A 193 -11.23 9.38 -5.52
CA TYR A 193 -11.73 10.17 -6.66
C TYR A 193 -11.74 9.40 -7.99
N ALA A 194 -10.98 8.31 -8.08
CA ALA A 194 -10.82 7.55 -9.30
C ALA A 194 -12.04 6.67 -9.56
N GLY A 195 -12.60 6.76 -10.77
CA GLY A 195 -13.45 5.72 -11.33
C GLY A 195 -12.66 4.41 -11.56
N MET A 196 -13.35 3.32 -11.91
CA MET A 196 -12.73 1.99 -12.03
C MET A 196 -11.49 1.97 -12.94
N GLY A 197 -11.54 2.62 -14.11
CA GLY A 197 -10.41 2.68 -15.04
C GLY A 197 -9.16 3.33 -14.44
N LEU A 198 -9.34 4.44 -13.72
CA LEU A 198 -8.22 5.13 -13.06
C LEU A 198 -7.71 4.35 -11.84
N ARG A 199 -8.58 3.62 -11.11
CA ARG A 199 -8.15 2.69 -10.04
C ARG A 199 -7.29 1.56 -10.60
N LEU A 200 -7.65 1.02 -11.76
CA LEU A 200 -6.83 0.01 -12.44
C LEU A 200 -5.49 0.59 -12.87
N ALA A 201 -5.46 1.82 -13.41
CA ALA A 201 -4.21 2.52 -13.73
C ALA A 201 -3.34 2.74 -12.49
N TYR A 202 -3.92 3.15 -11.36
CA TYR A 202 -3.24 3.26 -10.06
C TYR A 202 -2.64 1.93 -9.62
N ALA A 203 -3.40 0.83 -9.73
CA ALA A 203 -2.93 -0.51 -9.40
C ALA A 203 -1.74 -0.91 -10.28
N LEU A 204 -1.82 -0.69 -11.60
CA LEU A 204 -0.74 -0.96 -12.55
C LEU A 204 0.51 -0.12 -12.25
N LEU A 205 0.36 1.17 -11.97
CA LEU A 205 1.47 2.06 -11.59
C LEU A 205 2.10 1.64 -10.25
N GLY A 206 1.29 1.13 -9.31
CA GLY A 206 1.76 0.51 -8.07
C GLY A 206 2.62 -0.73 -8.35
N ILE A 207 2.17 -1.62 -9.24
CA ILE A 207 2.94 -2.80 -9.68
C ILE A 207 4.24 -2.37 -10.36
N PHE A 208 4.19 -1.40 -11.27
CA PHE A 208 5.40 -0.87 -11.94
C PHE A 208 6.39 -0.26 -10.95
N SER A 209 5.89 0.40 -9.91
CA SER A 209 6.72 0.95 -8.84
C SER A 209 7.41 -0.15 -8.03
N ALA A 210 6.68 -1.22 -7.67
CA ALA A 210 7.27 -2.39 -7.01
C ALA A 210 8.33 -3.07 -7.90
N LEU A 211 8.04 -3.26 -9.19
CA LEU A 211 8.98 -3.81 -10.16
C LEU A 211 10.20 -2.92 -10.37
N CYS A 212 10.05 -1.60 -10.31
CA CYS A 212 11.18 -0.65 -10.39
C CYS A 212 12.17 -0.88 -9.24
N VAL A 213 11.67 -1.08 -8.01
CA VAL A 213 12.52 -1.40 -6.85
C VAL A 213 13.24 -2.74 -7.04
N VAL A 214 12.54 -3.78 -7.49
CA VAL A 214 13.15 -5.11 -7.73
C VAL A 214 14.22 -5.02 -8.81
N THR A 215 13.92 -4.40 -9.95
CA THR A 215 14.86 -4.26 -11.08
C THR A 215 16.07 -3.40 -10.72
N GLY A 216 15.91 -2.35 -9.90
CA GLY A 216 17.03 -1.56 -9.38
C GLY A 216 18.00 -2.41 -8.55
N ASN A 217 17.46 -3.27 -7.67
CA ASN A 217 18.27 -4.21 -6.89
C ASN A 217 18.99 -5.23 -7.78
N LEU A 218 18.34 -5.76 -8.82
CA LEU A 218 18.97 -6.70 -9.75
C LEU A 218 20.12 -6.05 -10.53
N VAL A 219 19.92 -4.83 -11.03
CA VAL A 219 20.98 -4.06 -11.71
C VAL A 219 22.16 -3.79 -10.77
N TRP A 220 21.88 -3.47 -9.50
CA TRP A 220 22.91 -3.26 -8.48
C TRP A 220 23.72 -4.55 -8.22
N LEU A 221 23.05 -5.68 -8.05
CA LEU A 221 23.69 -6.99 -7.86
C LEU A 221 24.56 -7.36 -9.06
N GLU A 222 24.06 -7.17 -10.28
CA GLU A 222 24.77 -7.55 -11.50
C GLU A 222 26.03 -6.69 -11.73
N ARG A 223 25.97 -5.38 -11.43
CA ARG A 223 27.15 -4.50 -11.49
C ARG A 223 28.26 -4.94 -10.54
N ARG A 224 27.91 -5.54 -9.41
CA ARG A 224 28.85 -5.96 -8.36
C ARG A 224 29.16 -7.45 -8.40
N ALA A 225 28.56 -8.22 -9.30
CA ALA A 225 28.69 -9.68 -9.35
C ALA A 225 30.13 -10.19 -9.41
N ARG A 226 31.05 -9.42 -10.04
CA ARG A 226 32.47 -9.78 -10.16
C ARG A 226 33.33 -9.39 -8.96
N SER A 227 32.81 -8.56 -8.04
CA SER A 227 33.57 -7.99 -6.92
C SER A 227 32.74 -7.87 -5.65
N MET A 228 31.80 -8.80 -5.41
CA MET A 228 30.95 -8.78 -4.23
C MET A 228 31.78 -9.00 -2.97
N ARG A 229 31.71 -8.04 -2.04
CA ARG A 229 32.22 -8.19 -0.68
C ARG A 229 31.21 -8.97 0.16
N ARG A 230 31.63 -9.46 1.34
CA ARG A 230 30.71 -10.14 2.29
C ARG A 230 29.46 -9.30 2.58
N VAL A 231 29.62 -7.99 2.76
CA VAL A 231 28.51 -7.05 2.99
C VAL A 231 27.53 -7.03 1.81
N ASP A 232 28.03 -7.10 0.57
CA ASP A 232 27.17 -7.13 -0.63
C ASP A 232 26.32 -8.40 -0.70
N VAL A 233 26.91 -9.54 -0.30
CA VAL A 233 26.21 -10.83 -0.25
C VAL A 233 25.15 -10.82 0.84
N ILE A 234 25.46 -10.28 2.03
CA ILE A 234 24.49 -10.12 3.12
C ILE A 234 23.34 -9.23 2.65
N LEU A 235 23.64 -8.08 2.05
CA LEU A 235 22.63 -7.16 1.55
C LEU A 235 21.74 -7.82 0.48
N ALA A 236 22.33 -8.58 -0.45
CA ALA A 236 21.58 -9.36 -1.44
C ALA A 236 20.55 -10.30 -0.79
N ARG A 237 20.95 -11.00 0.28
CA ARG A 237 20.09 -11.96 0.98
C ARG A 237 19.01 -11.27 1.81
N VAL A 238 19.35 -10.18 2.50
CA VAL A 238 18.40 -9.34 3.24
C VAL A 238 17.38 -8.73 2.29
N THR A 239 17.80 -8.24 1.13
CA THR A 239 16.90 -7.71 0.09
C THR A 239 15.98 -8.81 -0.46
N ALA A 240 16.50 -10.00 -0.72
CA ALA A 240 15.68 -11.15 -1.11
C ALA A 240 14.63 -11.50 -0.04
N GLY A 241 15.04 -11.51 1.24
CA GLY A 241 14.15 -11.71 2.37
C GLY A 241 13.13 -10.59 2.55
N GLY A 242 13.49 -9.33 2.28
CA GLY A 242 12.59 -8.18 2.37
C GLY A 242 11.54 -8.16 1.26
N CYS A 243 11.96 -8.32 0.01
CA CYS A 243 11.06 -8.34 -1.15
C CYS A 243 10.21 -9.61 -1.21
N GLY A 244 10.83 -10.80 -1.11
CA GLY A 244 10.12 -12.08 -1.09
C GLY A 244 9.29 -12.25 0.18
N GLY A 245 9.78 -11.75 1.31
CA GLY A 245 9.07 -11.81 2.58
C GLY A 245 7.84 -10.93 2.62
N ALA A 246 7.79 -9.83 1.87
CA ALA A 246 6.59 -9.02 1.76
C ALA A 246 5.45 -9.81 1.10
N ALA A 247 5.75 -10.61 0.07
CA ALA A 247 4.79 -11.54 -0.52
C ALA A 247 4.31 -12.58 0.50
N LEU A 248 5.22 -13.13 1.30
CA LEU A 248 4.87 -14.12 2.33
C LEU A 248 4.03 -13.50 3.45
N ALA A 249 4.34 -12.28 3.87
CA ALA A 249 3.60 -11.57 4.91
C ALA A 249 2.17 -11.25 4.46
N ILE A 250 1.98 -10.88 3.20
CA ILE A 250 0.65 -10.72 2.61
C ILE A 250 -0.11 -12.06 2.62
N ALA A 251 0.51 -13.14 2.16
CA ALA A 251 -0.12 -14.46 2.19
C ALA A 251 -0.46 -14.91 3.64
N ALA A 252 0.43 -14.65 4.58
CA ALA A 252 0.28 -14.99 5.99
C ALA A 252 -0.86 -14.22 6.66
N ILE A 253 -1.07 -12.93 6.34
CA ILE A 253 -2.19 -12.17 6.93
C ILE A 253 -3.55 -12.63 6.38
N PHE A 254 -3.65 -13.00 5.09
CA PHE A 254 -4.87 -13.60 4.56
C PHE A 254 -5.16 -14.96 5.20
N LEU A 255 -4.13 -15.79 5.37
CA LEU A 255 -4.26 -17.05 6.08
C LEU A 255 -4.64 -16.87 7.56
N ALA A 256 -4.05 -15.89 8.24
CA ALA A 256 -4.40 -15.55 9.61
C ALA A 256 -5.84 -15.03 9.72
N ASN A 257 -6.29 -14.20 8.78
CA ASN A 257 -7.65 -13.70 8.79
C ASN A 257 -8.67 -14.85 8.69
N GLN A 258 -8.34 -15.92 7.96
CA GLN A 258 -9.12 -17.14 7.96
C GLN A 258 -8.97 -17.91 9.29
N LEU A 259 -7.76 -18.23 9.73
CA LEU A 259 -7.59 -19.18 10.83
C LEU A 259 -7.81 -18.60 12.24
N LEU A 260 -7.67 -17.28 12.43
CA LEU A 260 -7.84 -16.66 13.74
C LEU A 260 -9.34 -16.61 14.12
N PRO A 261 -9.70 -17.08 15.33
CA PRO A 261 -11.08 -17.02 15.81
C PRO A 261 -11.61 -15.58 15.92
N ASP A 262 -12.88 -15.38 15.59
CA ASP A 262 -13.54 -14.07 15.72
C ASP A 262 -13.64 -13.58 17.17
N THR A 263 -13.66 -14.52 18.12
CA THR A 263 -13.71 -14.24 19.56
C THR A 263 -12.35 -13.91 20.17
N LEU A 264 -11.26 -13.98 19.38
CA LEU A 264 -9.90 -13.78 19.89
C LEU A 264 -9.72 -12.33 20.38
N PRO A 265 -9.41 -12.11 21.67
CA PRO A 265 -9.17 -10.78 22.18
C PRO A 265 -8.00 -10.11 21.45
N ARG A 266 -8.21 -8.86 21.02
CA ARG A 266 -7.21 -8.08 20.27
C ARG A 266 -6.74 -8.79 18.98
N ARG A 267 -7.62 -9.53 18.30
CA ARG A 267 -7.34 -10.20 17.01
C ARG A 267 -6.54 -9.35 16.02
N VAL A 268 -6.87 -8.07 15.88
CA VAL A 268 -6.16 -7.13 14.98
C VAL A 268 -4.65 -7.04 15.30
N LEU A 269 -4.27 -7.07 16.59
CA LEU A 269 -2.85 -7.07 16.98
C LEU A 269 -2.16 -8.38 16.59
N TRP A 270 -2.86 -9.50 16.65
CA TRP A 270 -2.34 -10.79 16.18
C TRP A 270 -2.14 -10.79 14.66
N GLU A 271 -3.10 -10.26 13.89
CA GLU A 271 -2.97 -10.11 12.44
C GLU A 271 -1.77 -9.23 12.07
N HIS A 272 -1.59 -8.08 12.73
CA HIS A 272 -0.40 -7.25 12.57
C HIS A 272 0.88 -7.98 12.98
N GLY A 273 0.86 -8.69 14.11
CA GLY A 273 1.99 -9.48 14.60
C GLY A 273 2.41 -10.58 13.63
N ILE A 274 1.46 -11.26 12.99
CA ILE A 274 1.72 -12.28 11.99
C ILE A 274 2.33 -11.66 10.73
N PHE A 275 1.79 -10.53 10.26
CA PHE A 275 2.34 -9.81 9.11
C PHE A 275 3.79 -9.38 9.36
N TYR A 276 4.03 -8.60 10.43
CA TYR A 276 5.38 -8.10 10.72
C TYR A 276 6.32 -9.21 11.17
N GLY A 277 5.83 -10.20 11.91
CA GLY A 277 6.60 -11.35 12.36
C GLY A 277 7.08 -12.21 11.20
N SER A 278 6.20 -12.58 10.27
CA SER A 278 6.58 -13.34 9.08
C SER A 278 7.50 -12.55 8.15
N TRP A 279 7.30 -11.24 8.01
CA TRP A 279 8.20 -10.38 7.25
C TRP A 279 9.59 -10.29 7.89
N CYS A 280 9.68 -10.03 9.19
CA CYS A 280 10.94 -9.99 9.93
C CYS A 280 11.65 -11.35 9.89
N ALA A 281 10.93 -12.46 10.08
CA ALA A 281 11.47 -13.80 9.96
C ALA A 281 12.01 -14.07 8.54
N SER A 282 11.36 -13.54 7.50
CA SER A 282 11.83 -13.65 6.12
C SER A 282 13.14 -12.87 5.89
N VAL A 283 13.25 -11.67 6.47
CA VAL A 283 14.48 -10.86 6.40
C VAL A 283 15.63 -11.52 7.15
N LEU A 284 15.39 -11.95 8.39
CA LEU A 284 16.39 -12.62 9.24
C LEU A 284 16.78 -13.98 8.67
N GLY A 285 15.83 -14.73 8.11
CA GLY A 285 16.09 -15.99 7.41
C GLY A 285 17.05 -15.81 6.24
N GLY A 286 17.05 -14.63 5.59
CA GLY A 286 18.03 -14.27 4.58
C GLY A 286 19.48 -14.28 5.10
N LEU A 287 19.72 -13.93 6.36
CA LEU A 287 21.08 -13.95 6.94
C LEU A 287 21.62 -15.37 7.05
N VAL A 288 20.74 -16.34 7.33
CA VAL A 288 21.08 -17.76 7.51
C VAL A 288 21.11 -18.50 6.17
N TYR A 289 20.23 -18.12 5.23
CA TYR A 289 20.07 -18.87 3.99
C TYR A 289 21.28 -18.74 3.05
N PRO A 290 21.81 -19.83 2.47
CA PRO A 290 23.08 -19.79 1.72
C PRO A 290 23.06 -18.92 0.47
N ARG A 291 21.91 -18.84 -0.23
CA ARG A 291 21.80 -18.17 -1.53
C ARG A 291 20.56 -17.27 -1.59
N ALA A 292 20.77 -15.96 -1.81
CA ALA A 292 19.69 -14.97 -1.90
C ALA A 292 18.58 -15.36 -2.90
N ARG A 293 18.98 -15.84 -4.08
CA ARG A 293 18.05 -16.31 -5.11
C ARG A 293 17.21 -17.51 -4.67
N GLY A 294 17.85 -18.51 -4.06
CA GLY A 294 17.12 -19.65 -3.51
C GLY A 294 16.15 -19.22 -2.42
N TRP A 295 16.54 -18.26 -1.57
CA TRP A 295 15.67 -17.72 -0.54
C TRP A 295 14.43 -17.03 -1.12
N ALA A 296 14.62 -16.12 -2.08
CA ALA A 296 13.50 -15.47 -2.78
C ALA A 296 12.57 -16.48 -3.47
N GLN A 297 13.14 -17.52 -4.10
CA GLN A 297 12.35 -18.58 -4.73
C GLN A 297 11.46 -19.32 -3.73
N HIS A 298 11.98 -19.72 -2.56
CA HIS A 298 11.18 -20.41 -1.55
C HIS A 298 10.09 -19.52 -0.97
N LEU A 299 10.40 -18.25 -0.69
CA LEU A 299 9.42 -17.29 -0.19
C LEU A 299 8.29 -17.08 -1.20
N LEU A 300 8.60 -16.90 -2.49
CA LEU A 300 7.61 -16.77 -3.55
C LEU A 300 6.79 -18.06 -3.72
N ALA A 301 7.43 -19.23 -3.69
CA ALA A 301 6.74 -20.51 -3.81
C ALA A 301 5.76 -20.74 -2.66
N LEU A 302 6.19 -20.49 -1.42
CA LEU A 302 5.35 -20.61 -0.23
C LEU A 302 4.20 -19.61 -0.25
N SER A 303 4.46 -18.35 -0.59
CA SER A 303 3.43 -17.32 -0.73
C SER A 303 2.40 -17.73 -1.78
N GLY A 304 2.86 -18.21 -2.93
CA GLY A 304 2.02 -18.65 -4.03
C GLY A 304 1.15 -19.86 -3.65
N ALA A 305 1.73 -20.85 -2.97
CA ALA A 305 0.99 -22.01 -2.48
C ALA A 305 -0.11 -21.62 -1.49
N ILE A 306 0.18 -20.74 -0.52
CA ILE A 306 -0.82 -20.25 0.45
C ILE A 306 -1.95 -19.52 -0.28
N LEU A 307 -1.63 -18.57 -1.17
CA LEU A 307 -2.63 -17.77 -1.89
C LEU A 307 -3.49 -18.61 -2.83
N VAL A 308 -2.92 -19.62 -3.50
CA VAL A 308 -3.70 -20.55 -4.30
C VAL A 308 -4.59 -21.40 -3.41
N LEU A 309 -4.14 -21.88 -2.25
CA LEU A 309 -4.98 -22.75 -1.41
C LEU A 309 -6.07 -21.99 -0.61
N LEU A 310 -5.95 -20.66 -0.48
CA LEU A 310 -6.86 -19.85 0.33
C LEU A 310 -8.34 -19.90 -0.09
N PRO A 311 -8.71 -19.78 -1.39
CA PRO A 311 -10.09 -19.95 -1.82
C PRO A 311 -10.72 -21.29 -1.42
N TRP A 312 -9.92 -22.37 -1.41
CA TRP A 312 -10.38 -23.69 -0.98
C TRP A 312 -10.59 -23.75 0.53
N LEU A 313 -9.68 -23.14 1.30
CA LEU A 313 -9.83 -23.02 2.75
C LEU A 313 -11.09 -22.21 3.11
N ASP A 314 -11.30 -21.06 2.47
CA ASP A 314 -12.47 -20.22 2.71
C ASP A 314 -13.77 -20.97 2.33
N ALA A 315 -13.79 -21.63 1.18
CA ALA A 315 -14.93 -22.41 0.73
C ALA A 315 -15.31 -23.52 1.71
N TRP A 316 -14.31 -24.24 2.22
CA TRP A 316 -14.51 -25.29 3.22
C TRP A 316 -15.04 -24.73 4.54
N ARG A 317 -14.45 -23.63 5.06
CA ARG A 317 -14.88 -23.01 6.33
C ARG A 317 -16.30 -22.45 6.27
N ASN A 318 -16.68 -21.91 5.12
CA ASN A 318 -17.99 -21.28 4.92
C ASN A 318 -19.02 -22.21 4.26
N ALA A 319 -18.71 -23.51 4.11
CA ALA A 319 -19.58 -24.51 3.47
C ALA A 319 -20.14 -24.06 2.10
N ARG A 320 -19.32 -23.33 1.33
CA ARG A 320 -19.68 -22.80 0.00
C ARG A 320 -18.87 -23.48 -1.10
N ARG A 321 -19.30 -23.32 -2.35
CA ARG A 321 -18.51 -23.75 -3.51
C ARG A 321 -17.35 -22.78 -3.75
N VAL A 322 -16.20 -23.33 -4.13
CA VAL A 322 -15.04 -22.53 -4.58
C VAL A 322 -15.40 -21.92 -5.93
N PHE A 323 -15.08 -20.63 -6.13
CA PHE A 323 -15.36 -19.90 -7.39
C PHE A 323 -16.82 -19.99 -7.84
N ASP A 324 -17.78 -19.88 -6.91
CA ASP A 324 -19.21 -19.92 -7.24
C ASP A 324 -19.67 -18.62 -7.94
N PRO A 325 -20.02 -18.64 -9.24
CA PRO A 325 -20.52 -17.46 -9.94
C PRO A 325 -21.94 -17.07 -9.53
N ALA A 326 -22.70 -17.98 -8.91
CA ALA A 326 -24.04 -17.70 -8.39
C ALA A 326 -24.00 -17.11 -6.96
N GLY A 327 -22.84 -17.16 -6.30
CA GLY A 327 -22.61 -16.58 -4.99
C GLY A 327 -22.38 -15.07 -5.03
N SER A 328 -21.81 -14.55 -3.94
CA SER A 328 -21.44 -13.12 -3.88
C SER A 328 -20.36 -12.81 -4.91
N PRO A 329 -20.58 -11.84 -5.83
CA PRO A 329 -19.58 -11.46 -6.82
C PRO A 329 -18.29 -10.94 -6.15
N TYR A 330 -18.39 -10.31 -4.98
CA TYR A 330 -17.24 -9.84 -4.21
C TYR A 330 -16.34 -10.99 -3.77
N VAL A 331 -16.93 -12.09 -3.31
CA VAL A 331 -16.20 -13.28 -2.87
C VAL A 331 -15.57 -13.97 -4.08
N PHE A 332 -16.32 -14.12 -5.18
CA PHE A 332 -15.80 -14.69 -6.42
C PHE A 332 -14.57 -13.94 -6.95
N PHE A 333 -14.63 -12.61 -7.06
CA PHE A 333 -13.51 -11.81 -7.55
C PHE A 333 -12.33 -11.75 -6.57
N ALA A 334 -12.59 -11.81 -5.25
CA ALA A 334 -11.54 -11.91 -4.25
C ALA A 334 -10.79 -13.25 -4.36
N ASP A 335 -11.52 -14.36 -4.44
CA ASP A 335 -10.95 -15.71 -4.63
C ASP A 335 -10.12 -15.77 -5.92
N LEU A 336 -10.67 -15.24 -7.02
CA LEU A 336 -9.99 -15.18 -8.31
C LEU A 336 -8.72 -14.35 -8.24
N GLY A 337 -8.76 -13.20 -7.56
CA GLY A 337 -7.60 -12.34 -7.34
C GLY A 337 -6.49 -13.04 -6.54
N LEU A 338 -6.85 -13.75 -5.48
CA LEU A 338 -5.91 -14.55 -4.68
C LEU A 338 -5.28 -15.68 -5.50
N ALA A 339 -6.09 -16.41 -6.27
CA ALA A 339 -5.61 -17.49 -7.12
C ALA A 339 -4.67 -16.99 -8.24
N ILE A 340 -5.01 -15.89 -8.91
CA ILE A 340 -4.15 -15.27 -9.94
C ILE A 340 -2.85 -14.79 -9.32
N LEU A 341 -2.90 -14.06 -8.20
CA LEU A 341 -1.70 -13.58 -7.52
C LEU A 341 -0.81 -14.74 -7.04
N GLY A 342 -1.42 -15.78 -6.49
CA GLY A 342 -0.73 -16.99 -6.08
C GLY A 342 -0.05 -17.71 -7.25
N ALA A 343 -0.75 -17.85 -8.38
CA ALA A 343 -0.19 -18.40 -9.61
C ALA A 343 0.97 -17.56 -10.13
N LEU A 344 0.85 -16.23 -10.11
CA LEU A 344 1.95 -15.33 -10.50
C LEU A 344 3.17 -15.52 -9.60
N PHE A 345 3.01 -15.71 -8.29
CA PHE A 345 4.14 -16.00 -7.40
C PHE A 345 4.76 -17.38 -7.64
N LEU A 346 3.96 -18.41 -7.92
CA LEU A 346 4.46 -19.73 -8.29
C LEU A 346 5.23 -19.70 -9.62
N LEU A 347 4.69 -19.03 -10.64
CA LEU A 347 5.37 -18.79 -11.91
C LEU A 347 6.65 -17.99 -11.73
N SER A 348 6.63 -16.97 -10.87
CA SER A 348 7.83 -16.19 -10.54
C SER A 348 8.87 -17.06 -9.85
N ALA A 349 8.48 -17.91 -8.90
CA ALA A 349 9.38 -18.84 -8.23
C ALA A 349 10.00 -19.84 -9.22
N TRP A 350 9.20 -20.40 -10.12
CA TRP A 350 9.65 -21.29 -11.18
C TRP A 350 10.62 -20.60 -12.15
N ALA A 351 10.28 -19.39 -12.61
CA ALA A 351 11.11 -18.61 -13.50
C ALA A 351 12.44 -18.27 -12.83
N VAL A 352 12.40 -17.80 -11.57
CA VAL A 352 13.60 -17.57 -10.75
C VAL A 352 14.41 -18.86 -10.66
N GLY A 353 13.80 -20.01 -10.42
CA GLY A 353 14.45 -21.31 -10.36
C GLY A 353 15.19 -21.70 -11.65
N ARG A 354 14.70 -21.29 -12.82
CA ARG A 354 15.29 -21.61 -14.14
C ARG A 354 16.42 -20.70 -14.61
N ILE A 355 16.63 -19.54 -14.00
CA ILE A 355 17.72 -18.63 -14.38
C ILE A 355 19.06 -19.32 -14.10
N SER A 356 19.71 -19.97 -15.07
CA SER A 356 20.95 -20.71 -14.77
C SER A 356 21.98 -19.80 -14.07
N PRO A 357 22.68 -20.26 -13.00
CA PRO A 357 23.84 -19.54 -12.50
C PRO A 357 24.83 -19.50 -13.66
N ARG A 358 24.96 -18.34 -14.32
CA ARG A 358 25.97 -18.19 -15.36
C ARG A 358 27.32 -18.32 -14.68
N ASP A 359 28.08 -19.34 -15.06
CA ASP A 359 29.46 -19.48 -14.61
C ASP A 359 30.20 -18.18 -14.95
N PRO A 360 30.73 -17.45 -13.94
CA PRO A 360 31.50 -16.23 -14.18
C PRO A 360 32.69 -16.48 -15.13
N ARG A 361 33.21 -17.71 -15.20
CA ARG A 361 34.32 -18.12 -16.06
C ARG A 361 33.92 -18.31 -17.53
N ALA A 362 32.65 -18.57 -17.83
CA ALA A 362 32.16 -18.78 -19.20
C ALA A 362 32.13 -17.49 -20.05
N THR A 363 32.30 -16.31 -19.44
CA THR A 363 32.42 -15.02 -20.17
C THR A 363 33.86 -14.66 -20.54
N ARG A 364 34.81 -15.59 -20.44
CA ARG A 364 36.19 -15.44 -20.93
C ARG A 364 36.33 -15.72 -22.44
N VAL A 365 35.37 -15.35 -23.27
CA VAL A 365 35.65 -15.22 -24.70
C VAL A 365 36.34 -13.87 -24.85
N PRO A 366 37.64 -13.82 -25.25
CA PRO A 366 38.26 -12.55 -25.56
C PRO A 366 37.44 -11.91 -26.67
N LEU A 367 37.06 -10.63 -26.51
CA LEU A 367 36.61 -9.84 -27.64
C LEU A 367 37.67 -10.01 -28.74
N PRO A 368 37.30 -10.34 -29.99
CA PRO A 368 38.27 -10.39 -31.07
C PRO A 368 38.90 -9.00 -31.15
N ILE A 369 40.20 -8.92 -30.86
CA ILE A 369 41.00 -7.75 -31.17
C ILE A 369 40.94 -7.66 -32.70
N PRO A 370 40.41 -6.59 -33.30
CA PRO A 370 40.52 -6.42 -34.74
C PRO A 370 42.01 -6.45 -35.07
N ALA A 371 42.42 -7.40 -35.91
CA ALA A 371 43.77 -7.43 -36.43
C ALA A 371 44.06 -6.05 -37.01
N HIS A 372 45.18 -5.46 -36.59
CA HIS A 372 45.74 -4.32 -37.28
C HIS A 372 45.89 -4.69 -38.76
N GLU A 373 45.04 -4.14 -39.62
CA GLU A 373 45.34 -4.03 -41.03
C GLU A 373 46.39 -2.92 -41.16
N GLY A 374 47.65 -3.33 -41.03
CA GLY A 374 48.76 -2.57 -41.56
C GLY A 374 48.87 -2.87 -43.05
N ARG A 375 48.60 -1.86 -43.88
CA ARG A 375 49.44 -1.48 -45.02
C ARG A 375 49.09 -0.06 -45.45
#